data_AF-L8P4M8-F1
#
_entry.id   AF-L8P4M8-F1
#
_cell.length_a   1.000
_cell.length_b   1.000
_cell.length_c   1.000
_cell.angle_alpha   90.00
_cell.angle_beta   90.00
_cell.angle_gamma   90.00
#
_symmetry.space_group_name_H-M   'P 1'
#
loop_
_entity.id
_entity.type
_entity.pdbx_description
1 polymer ?
#
loop_
_entity_poly.entity_id
_entity_poly.type
_entity_poly.pdbx_seq_one_letter_code
_entity_poly.pdbx_strand_id
1 'polypeptide(L)'
;MRVRGRSRRRISIAALTCYKPGHRSRLIYRPRRDDSARDGRKSFSWRDYRDLLIAAHQQLGGPIVLVRDNLNVHKAADLRE
;
A
#
# COMPACT_ATOMS: atom_id res chain seq x y z
N MET A 1 31.55 10.18 -16.54
CA MET A 1 31.17 8.83 -16.04
C MET A 1 29.65 8.71 -16.11
N ARG A 2 29.09 7.75 -16.88
CA ARG A 2 27.64 7.59 -17.08
C ARG A 2 27.13 6.45 -16.20
N VAL A 3 26.47 6.77 -15.09
CA VAL A 3 25.88 5.77 -14.21
C VAL A 3 24.56 5.29 -14.82
N ARG A 4 24.50 4.04 -15.28
CA ARG A 4 23.24 3.40 -15.67
C ARG A 4 22.59 2.80 -14.43
N GLY A 5 21.57 3.47 -13.90
CA GLY A 5 20.74 3.00 -12.78
C GLY A 5 19.79 1.88 -13.20
N ARG A 6 20.30 0.73 -13.65
CA ARG A 6 19.45 -0.45 -13.90
C ARG A 6 19.29 -1.23 -12.60
N SER A 7 18.43 -0.74 -11.72
CA SER A 7 17.95 -1.52 -10.57
C SER A 7 17.10 -2.69 -11.09
N ARG A 8 17.65 -3.91 -11.04
CA ARG A 8 16.94 -5.14 -11.41
C ARG A 8 16.01 -5.64 -10.29
N ARG A 9 15.97 -4.93 -9.15
CA ARG A 9 15.25 -5.32 -7.93
C ARG A 9 14.56 -4.09 -7.35
N ARG A 10 13.29 -3.94 -7.66
CA ARG A 10 12.44 -2.89 -7.08
C ARG A 10 11.64 -3.48 -5.91
N ILE A 11 11.55 -2.73 -4.82
CA ILE A 11 10.61 -3.01 -3.73
C ILE A 11 9.56 -1.91 -3.78
N SER A 12 8.29 -2.29 -3.90
CA SER A 12 7.16 -1.38 -3.75
C SER A 12 6.59 -1.55 -2.34
N ILE A 13 6.15 -0.46 -1.71
CA ILE A 13 5.56 -0.50 -0.36
C ILE A 13 4.20 0.18 -0.40
N ALA A 14 3.17 -0.49 0.10
CA ALA A 14 1.89 0.12 0.43
C ALA A 14 1.89 0.37 1.94
N ALA A 15 1.62 1.61 2.36
CA ALA A 15 1.71 2.00 3.77
C ALA A 15 0.60 2.96 4.16
N LEU A 16 0.23 2.90 5.44
CA LEU A 16 -0.69 3.82 6.11
C LEU A 16 0.00 4.39 7.35
N THR A 17 0.02 5.70 7.45
CA THR A 17 0.32 6.41 8.69
C THR A 17 -0.98 6.65 9.43
N CYS A 18 -1.12 6.01 10.59
CA CYS A 18 -2.36 6.00 11.34
C CYS A 18 -2.24 6.84 12.62
N TYR A 19 -3.20 7.74 12.81
CA TYR A 19 -3.26 8.66 13.94
C TYR A 19 -4.56 8.45 14.70
N LYS A 20 -4.48 8.33 16.02
CA LYS A 20 -5.63 8.24 16.92
C LYS A 20 -5.30 9.06 18.18
N PRO A 21 -6.13 10.04 18.57
CA PRO A 21 -5.91 10.79 19.80
C PRO A 21 -5.68 9.87 21.02
N GLY A 22 -4.75 10.25 21.89
CA GLY A 22 -4.38 9.45 23.06
C GLY A 22 -3.62 8.14 22.74
N HIS A 23 -3.24 7.89 21.48
CA HIS A 23 -2.48 6.71 21.09
C HIS A 23 -1.22 7.12 20.31
N ARG A 24 -0.19 6.27 20.40
CA ARG A 24 1.00 6.43 19.55
C ARG A 24 0.63 6.25 18.07
N SER A 25 1.18 7.12 17.23
CA SER A 25 1.10 6.99 15.77
C SER A 25 1.68 5.64 15.33
N ARG A 26 1.04 5.01 14.35
CA ARG A 26 1.40 3.67 13.87
C ARG A 26 1.65 3.69 12.37
N LEU A 27 2.68 2.98 11.92
CA LEU A 27 2.94 2.73 10.50
C LEU A 27 2.57 1.28 10.20
N ILE A 28 1.55 1.09 9.37
CA ILE A 28 1.10 -0.23 8.94
C ILE A 28 1.45 -0.33 7.46
N TYR A 29 2.26 -1.32 7.08
CA TYR A 29 2.77 -1.41 5.71
C TYR A 29 2.88 -2.85 5.21
N ARG A 30 2.82 -3.01 3.88
CA ARG A 30 3.03 -4.26 3.16
C ARG A 30 4.10 -4.05 2.09
N PRO A 31 5.30 -4.62 2.26
CA PRO A 31 6.32 -4.60 1.22
C PRO A 31 6.03 -5.67 0.16
N ARG A 32 6.25 -5.33 -1.11
CA ARG A 32 6.17 -6.24 -2.25
C ARG A 32 7.44 -6.15 -3.06
N ARG A 33 8.09 -7.29 -3.29
CA ARG A 33 9.23 -7.38 -4.19
C ARG A 33 8.71 -7.54 -5.61
N ASP A 34 9.28 -6.78 -6.54
CA ASP A 34 9.04 -6.97 -7.97
C ASP A 34 9.91 -8.15 -8.41
N ASP A 35 9.37 -9.36 -8.32
CA ASP A 35 10.02 -10.54 -8.85
C ASP A 35 10.00 -10.42 -10.36
N SER A 36 11.19 -10.34 -10.97
CA SER A 36 11.45 -10.02 -12.38
C SER A 36 10.85 -10.99 -13.42
N ALA A 37 9.88 -11.82 -13.04
CA ALA A 37 9.05 -12.58 -13.95
C ALA A 37 8.35 -11.61 -14.92
N ARG A 38 8.64 -11.77 -16.21
CA ARG A 38 8.28 -10.86 -17.31
C ARG A 38 6.78 -10.54 -17.43
N ASP A 39 5.92 -11.23 -16.69
CA ASP A 39 4.46 -11.23 -16.87
C ASP A 39 3.66 -10.94 -15.59
N GLY A 40 4.33 -10.68 -14.46
CA GLY A 40 3.66 -10.34 -13.19
C GLY A 40 3.24 -8.87 -13.11
N ARG A 41 2.11 -8.57 -12.43
CA ARG A 41 1.75 -7.19 -12.07
C ARG A 41 2.88 -6.56 -11.23
N LYS A 42 3.49 -5.50 -11.76
CA LYS A 42 4.61 -4.73 -11.15
C LYS A 42 4.19 -3.78 -10.04
N SER A 43 2.88 -3.65 -9.80
CA SER A 43 2.28 -2.75 -8.82
C SER A 43 1.32 -3.50 -7.91
N PHE A 44 0.96 -2.86 -6.79
CA PHE A 44 -0.12 -3.33 -5.94
C PHE A 44 -1.43 -3.39 -6.73
N SER A 45 -2.18 -4.45 -6.48
CA SER A 45 -3.55 -4.63 -6.92
C SER A 45 -4.51 -4.08 -5.87
N TRP A 46 -5.78 -3.96 -6.23
CA TRP A 46 -6.83 -3.60 -5.26
C TRP A 46 -6.84 -4.52 -4.03
N ARG A 47 -6.61 -5.84 -4.19
CA ARG A 47 -6.61 -6.81 -3.08
C ARG A 47 -5.57 -6.46 -2.03
N ASP A 48 -4.38 -6.08 -2.49
CA ASP A 48 -3.29 -5.68 -1.60
C ASP A 48 -3.66 -4.44 -0.76
N TYR A 49 -4.39 -3.48 -1.34
CA TYR A 49 -4.88 -2.31 -0.62
C TYR A 49 -6.01 -2.66 0.35
N ARG A 50 -6.94 -3.54 -0.05
CA ARG A 50 -8.00 -4.03 0.83
C ARG A 50 -7.42 -4.72 2.06
N ASP A 51 -6.47 -5.64 1.87
CA ASP A 51 -5.85 -6.38 2.98
C ASP A 51 -5.09 -5.45 3.93
N LEU A 52 -4.44 -4.42 3.38
CA LEU A 52 -3.80 -3.37 4.18
C LEU A 52 -4.83 -2.59 5.03
N LEU A 53 -5.98 -2.24 4.45
CA LEU A 53 -7.06 -1.52 5.16
C LEU A 53 -7.72 -2.40 6.24
N ILE A 54 -7.95 -3.68 5.96
CA ILE A 54 -8.48 -4.64 6.93
C ILE A 54 -7.52 -4.77 8.12
N ALA A 55 -6.22 -4.96 7.84
CA ALA A 55 -5.21 -5.07 8.89
C ALA A 55 -5.14 -3.77 9.72
N ALA A 56 -5.25 -2.61 9.07
CA ALA A 56 -5.30 -1.33 9.77
C ALA A 56 -6.55 -1.21 10.65
N HIS A 57 -7.73 -1.52 10.13
CA HIS A 57 -8.98 -1.47 10.89
C HIS A 57 -8.93 -2.36 12.14
N GLN A 58 -8.44 -3.61 11.99
CA GLN A 58 -8.28 -4.55 13.11
C GLN A 58 -7.29 -4.03 14.16
N GLN A 59 -6.14 -3.48 13.75
CA GLN A 59 -5.14 -2.93 14.68
C GLN A 59 -5.59 -1.63 15.36
N LEU A 60 -6.39 -0.81 14.68
CA LEU A 60 -6.87 0.47 15.21
C LEU A 60 -8.10 0.33 16.13
N GLY A 61 -8.86 -0.76 15.96
CA GLY A 61 -9.96 -1.15 16.84
C GLY A 61 -11.16 -0.20 16.75
N GLY A 62 -11.48 0.30 15.56
CA GLY A 62 -12.61 1.20 15.36
C GLY A 62 -12.70 1.77 13.94
N PRO A 63 -13.72 2.60 13.66
CA PRO A 63 -13.90 3.25 12.37
C PRO A 63 -12.65 4.06 11.98
N ILE A 64 -12.29 4.00 10.70
CA ILE A 64 -11.12 4.70 10.15
C ILE A 64 -11.57 5.67 9.06
N VAL A 65 -11.00 6.87 9.05
CA VAL A 65 -11.13 7.81 7.92
C VAL A 65 -9.88 7.67 7.08
N LEU A 66 -10.05 7.25 5.82
CA LEU A 66 -8.95 7.05 4.88
C LEU A 66 -8.71 8.32 4.06
N VAL A 67 -7.51 8.88 4.16
CA VAL A 67 -6.99 9.89 3.23
C VAL A 67 -5.98 9.22 2.31
N ARG A 68 -6.19 9.31 1.00
CA ARG A 68 -5.34 8.69 -0.02
C ARG A 68 -5.23 9.59 -1.24
N ASP A 69 -4.23 9.33 -2.07
CA ASP A 69 -4.06 10.04 -3.34
C ASP A 69 -5.13 9.65 -4.39
N ASN A 70 -5.08 10.31 -5.55
CA ASN A 70 -6.05 10.14 -6.63
C ASN A 70 -5.65 9.09 -7.68
N LEU A 71 -4.81 8.11 -7.33
CA LEU A 71 -4.31 7.11 -8.27
C LEU A 71 -5.45 6.22 -8.81
N ASN A 72 -5.40 5.83 -10.09
CA ASN A 72 -6.51 5.09 -10.73
C ASN A 72 -6.86 3.77 -10.02
N VAL A 73 -5.89 3.06 -9.45
CA VAL A 73 -6.12 1.83 -8.67
C VAL A 73 -6.92 2.08 -7.37
N HIS A 74 -6.97 3.32 -6.90
CA HIS A 74 -7.72 3.74 -5.72
C HIS A 74 -9.18 4.10 -6.03
N LYS A 75 -9.48 4.35 -7.31
CA LYS A 75 -10.83 4.62 -7.82
C LYS A 75 -11.55 3.38 -8.30
N ALA A 76 -10.90 2.21 -8.27
CA ALA A 76 -11.53 0.96 -8.64
C ALA A 76 -12.83 0.80 -7.82
N ALA A 77 -13.94 0.51 -8.51
CA ALA A 77 -15.27 0.40 -7.93
C ALA A 77 -15.29 -0.57 -6.73
N ASP A 78 -14.46 -1.62 -6.79
CA ASP A 78 -14.26 -2.62 -5.75
C ASP A 78 -13.88 -2.07 -4.36
N LEU A 79 -13.46 -0.80 -4.23
CA LEU A 79 -13.11 -0.21 -2.93
C LEU A 79 -14.27 0.58 -2.26
N ARG A 80 -15.39 0.75 -2.96
CA ARG A 80 -16.59 1.44 -2.43
C ARG A 80 -17.61 0.49 -1.80
N GLU A 81 -17.45 -0.82 -1.99
CA GLU A 81 -18.31 -1.88 -1.47
C GLU A 81 -17.58 -2.68 -0.39
#